data_AF-A0A7R9UPC5-F1
#
_entry.id   AF-A0A7R9UPC5-F1
#
_cell.length_a   1.000
_cell.length_b   1.000
_cell.length_c   1.000
_cell.angle_alpha   90.00
_cell.angle_beta   90.00
_cell.angle_gamma   90.00
#
_symmetry.space_group_name_H-M   'P 1'
#
loop_
_entity.id
_entity.type
_entity.pdbx_description
1 polymer ?
#
loop_
_entity_poly.entity_id
_entity_poly.type
_entity_poly.pdbx_seq_one_letter_code
_entity_poly.pdbx_strand_id
1 'polypeptide(L)'
;RGGRGRGGDGRGGGRGGARLAGACKVSADSDIQKVSGYIAASVRSQQPAMVLAISDVAVNQAIKALALARNFLMSDNLDLVAQPRFPEFDQNSQTANMQLDLQAKQTRIQLDDKVSATMCVSQRSLPSAVAGAIASTAREGKHVTKVSCMGPQAVLRTVKSIFLARRFLQDDSLDLSFVPQFSDSDNGLTVMNFYVLAHSPAGAGPDAPPSTGAQQPVVTNAPLDGGASTVPKAE
;
A
#
# COMPACT_ATOMS: atom_id res chain seq x y z
N ARG A 1 70.34 -14.61 18.53
CA ARG A 1 70.00 -15.77 17.65
C ARG A 1 68.48 -15.74 17.47
N GLY A 2 67.91 -15.10 16.45
CA GLY A 2 67.90 -15.48 15.03
C GLY A 2 66.78 -16.51 14.81
N GLY A 3 65.76 -16.35 13.97
CA GLY A 3 65.32 -15.27 13.08
C GLY A 3 64.09 -15.75 12.27
N ARG A 4 63.48 -14.82 11.49
CA ARG A 4 62.65 -15.01 10.25
C ARG A 4 61.36 -15.85 10.40
N GLY A 5 60.19 -15.51 9.83
CA GLY A 5 59.76 -14.47 8.89
C GLY A 5 58.46 -14.93 8.19
N ARG A 6 57.87 -14.02 7.39
CA ARG A 6 56.70 -14.16 6.47
C ARG A 6 55.34 -14.11 7.18
N GLY A 7 54.38 -13.29 6.77
CA GLY A 7 54.13 -12.69 5.46
C GLY A 7 52.69 -13.05 5.09
N GLY A 8 51.80 -12.06 5.06
CA GLY A 8 50.36 -12.27 4.86
C GLY A 8 49.63 -10.96 4.58
N ASP A 9 49.99 -10.32 3.46
CA ASP A 9 49.15 -9.31 2.82
C ASP A 9 47.83 -9.96 2.39
N GLY A 10 46.73 -9.48 2.96
CA GLY A 10 45.37 -9.85 2.59
C GLY A 10 44.52 -8.61 2.34
N ARG A 11 44.79 -7.90 1.24
CA ARG A 11 43.93 -6.84 0.72
C ARG A 11 42.55 -7.41 0.36
N GLY A 12 41.59 -7.27 1.25
CA GLY A 12 40.16 -7.48 0.99
C GLY A 12 39.52 -6.25 0.36
N GLY A 13 39.93 -5.91 -0.87
CA GLY A 13 39.26 -4.90 -1.70
C GLY A 13 37.92 -5.43 -2.22
N GLY A 14 36.89 -5.39 -1.37
CA GLY A 14 35.51 -5.68 -1.76
C GLY A 14 34.93 -4.52 -2.55
N ARG A 15 35.12 -4.54 -3.87
CA ARG A 15 34.37 -3.73 -4.83
C ARG A 15 32.88 -3.95 -4.58
N GLY A 16 32.22 -2.98 -3.96
CA GLY A 16 30.76 -2.92 -3.84
C GLY A 16 30.15 -2.63 -5.21
N GLY A 17 30.13 -3.63 -6.08
CA GLY A 17 29.27 -3.63 -7.24
C GLY A 17 27.84 -3.46 -6.75
N ALA A 18 27.15 -2.43 -7.25
CA ALA A 18 25.75 -2.17 -6.96
C ALA A 18 24.95 -3.45 -7.24
N ARG A 19 24.61 -4.19 -6.18
CA ARG A 19 23.59 -5.23 -6.27
C ARG A 19 22.33 -4.52 -6.73
N LEU A 20 21.84 -4.87 -7.91
CA LEU A 20 20.45 -4.62 -8.32
C LEU A 20 19.58 -4.89 -7.08
N ALA A 21 18.75 -3.93 -6.70
CA ALA A 21 17.96 -4.03 -5.47
C ALA A 21 17.05 -5.26 -5.55
N GLY A 22 17.47 -6.35 -4.93
CA GLY A 22 16.70 -7.58 -4.85
C GLY A 22 15.40 -7.34 -4.08
N ALA A 23 14.42 -8.22 -4.29
CA ALA A 23 13.17 -8.16 -3.53
C ALA A 23 13.45 -8.19 -2.01
N CYS A 24 12.86 -7.25 -1.28
CA CYS A 24 12.90 -7.18 0.17
C CYS A 24 11.80 -8.08 0.74
N LYS A 25 12.16 -9.32 1.09
CA LYS A 25 11.21 -10.26 1.71
C LYS A 25 11.12 -9.95 3.21
N VAL A 26 9.89 -9.77 3.69
CA VAL A 26 9.58 -9.49 5.09
C VAL A 26 8.73 -10.63 5.65
N SER A 27 9.06 -11.01 6.87
CA SER A 27 8.45 -12.09 7.66
C SER A 27 8.01 -11.57 9.03
N ALA A 28 7.35 -12.41 9.83
CA ALA A 28 6.88 -12.03 11.16
C ALA A 28 8.03 -11.70 12.14
N ASP A 29 9.17 -12.35 11.99
CA ASP A 29 10.40 -12.21 12.78
C ASP A 29 11.41 -11.22 12.19
N SER A 30 11.05 -10.56 11.09
CA SER A 30 11.92 -9.57 10.46
C SER A 30 12.22 -8.39 11.39
N ASP A 31 13.52 -8.08 11.48
CA ASP A 31 14.03 -6.91 12.19
C ASP A 31 13.68 -5.63 11.41
N ILE A 32 12.76 -4.85 11.97
CA ILE A 32 12.25 -3.61 11.36
C ILE A 32 13.40 -2.65 11.04
N GLN A 33 14.42 -2.54 11.90
CA GLN A 33 15.51 -1.60 11.70
C GLN A 33 16.39 -2.01 10.51
N LYS A 34 16.70 -3.30 10.38
CA LYS A 34 17.45 -3.82 9.22
C LYS A 34 16.66 -3.67 7.92
N VAL A 35 15.38 -4.02 7.93
CA VAL A 35 14.50 -3.88 6.75
C VAL A 35 14.40 -2.40 6.34
N SER A 36 14.22 -1.49 7.30
CA SER A 36 14.14 -0.05 7.04
C SER A 36 15.43 0.51 6.44
N GLY A 37 16.58 0.08 6.97
CA GLY A 37 17.89 0.47 6.44
C GLY A 37 18.10 -0.01 4.99
N TYR A 38 17.70 -1.25 4.70
CA TYR A 38 17.73 -1.78 3.33
C TYR A 38 16.83 -0.98 2.38
N ILE A 39 15.59 -0.70 2.79
CA ILE A 39 14.64 0.09 1.99
C ILE A 39 15.22 1.49 1.73
N ALA A 40 15.69 2.18 2.76
CA ALA A 40 16.27 3.52 2.62
C ALA A 40 17.49 3.52 1.68
N ALA A 41 18.39 2.53 1.81
CA ALA A 41 19.53 2.38 0.89
C ALA A 41 19.11 2.15 -0.56
N SER A 42 18.06 1.35 -0.80
CA SER A 42 17.52 1.11 -2.14
C SER A 42 16.92 2.39 -2.76
N VAL A 43 16.19 3.18 -1.95
CA VAL A 43 15.62 4.46 -2.38
C VAL A 43 16.71 5.49 -2.70
N ARG A 44 17.75 5.60 -1.86
CA ARG A 44 18.93 6.46 -2.14
C ARG A 44 19.61 6.10 -3.45
N SER A 45 19.65 4.81 -3.77
CA SER A 45 20.25 4.30 -5.00
C SER A 45 19.37 4.50 -6.25
N GLN A 46 18.21 5.16 -6.11
CA GLN A 46 17.19 5.33 -7.17
C GLN A 46 16.75 3.99 -7.79
N GLN A 47 16.86 2.91 -7.02
CA GLN A 47 16.39 1.57 -7.38
C GLN A 47 15.60 1.00 -6.21
N PRO A 48 14.39 1.52 -5.94
CA PRO A 48 13.61 1.08 -4.80
C PRO A 48 13.33 -0.43 -4.88
N ALA A 49 13.61 -1.14 -3.78
CA ALA A 49 13.34 -2.56 -3.72
C ALA A 49 11.82 -2.83 -3.67
N MET A 50 11.36 -3.85 -4.38
CA MET A 50 10.02 -4.39 -4.19
C MET A 50 9.94 -5.09 -2.83
N VAL A 51 8.95 -4.76 -2.00
CA VAL A 51 8.76 -5.39 -0.70
C VAL A 51 7.71 -6.49 -0.79
N LEU A 52 8.01 -7.67 -0.25
CA LEU A 52 7.16 -8.85 -0.29
C LEU A 52 6.81 -9.31 1.13
N ALA A 53 5.54 -9.57 1.40
CA ALA A 53 5.08 -10.13 2.68
C ALA A 53 3.87 -11.05 2.45
N ILE A 54 3.77 -12.13 3.22
CA ILE A 54 2.77 -13.22 2.98
C ILE A 54 1.79 -13.46 4.13
N SER A 55 1.92 -12.72 5.24
CA SER A 55 1.03 -12.81 6.40
C SER A 55 0.69 -11.42 6.91
N ASP A 56 -0.39 -11.28 7.67
CA ASP A 56 -0.77 -10.01 8.31
C ASP A 56 0.33 -9.46 9.23
N VAL A 57 1.00 -10.32 10.00
CA VAL A 57 2.15 -9.93 10.84
C VAL A 57 3.32 -9.44 9.98
N ALA A 58 3.67 -10.15 8.91
CA ALA A 58 4.73 -9.73 8.00
C ALA A 58 4.40 -8.41 7.28
N VAL A 59 3.14 -8.23 6.86
CA VAL A 59 2.64 -6.98 6.27
C VAL A 59 2.77 -5.83 7.27
N ASN A 60 2.40 -6.05 8.53
CA ASN A 60 2.58 -5.07 9.59
C ASN A 60 4.05 -4.69 9.79
N GLN A 61 4.96 -5.66 9.83
CA GLN A 61 6.40 -5.40 9.93
C GLN A 61 6.92 -4.61 8.72
N ALA A 62 6.45 -4.93 7.51
CA ALA A 62 6.81 -4.22 6.29
C ALA A 62 6.36 -2.76 6.34
N ILE A 63 5.11 -2.50 6.74
CA ILE A 63 4.58 -1.13 6.87
C ILE A 63 5.32 -0.32 7.94
N LYS A 64 5.62 -0.92 9.09
CA LYS A 64 6.46 -0.29 10.12
C LYS A 64 7.85 0.04 9.58
N ALA A 65 8.43 -0.86 8.79
CA ALA A 65 9.74 -0.65 8.19
C ALA A 65 9.71 0.46 7.12
N LEU A 66 8.64 0.58 6.33
CA LEU A 66 8.45 1.72 5.44
C LEU A 66 8.39 3.04 6.23
N ALA A 67 7.61 3.08 7.33
CA ALA A 67 7.49 4.29 8.16
C ALA A 67 8.84 4.71 8.76
N LEU A 68 9.63 3.75 9.25
CA LEU A 68 10.98 4.03 9.77
C LEU A 68 11.98 4.36 8.65
N ALA A 69 11.90 3.72 7.48
CA ALA A 69 12.72 4.07 6.32
C ALA A 69 12.48 5.51 5.86
N ARG A 70 11.21 5.96 5.87
CA ARG A 70 10.88 7.38 5.64
C ARG A 70 11.59 8.30 6.62
N ASN A 71 11.77 7.90 7.88
CA ASN A 71 12.52 8.70 8.85
C ASN A 71 14.01 8.73 8.53
N PHE A 72 14.59 7.60 8.11
CA PHE A 72 15.99 7.53 7.70
C PHE A 72 16.31 8.36 6.46
N LEU A 73 15.33 8.57 5.58
CA LEU A 73 15.48 9.35 4.34
C LEU A 73 15.36 10.87 4.57
N MET A 74 14.87 11.31 5.73
CA MET A 74 14.67 12.74 6.01
C MET A 74 15.96 13.55 5.93
N SER A 75 17.09 12.99 6.40
CA SER A 75 18.39 13.68 6.37
C SER A 75 18.86 14.03 4.96
N ASP A 76 18.37 13.29 3.96
CA ASP A 76 18.77 13.43 2.56
C ASP A 76 17.71 14.20 1.75
N ASN A 77 16.69 14.75 2.42
CA ASN A 77 15.50 15.35 1.81
C ASN A 77 14.77 14.41 0.83
N LEU A 78 14.91 13.09 1.02
CA LEU A 78 14.23 12.09 0.21
C LEU A 78 12.95 11.59 0.91
N ASP A 79 12.03 11.06 0.13
CA ASP A 79 10.89 10.29 0.64
C ASP A 79 10.62 9.08 -0.26
N LEU A 80 9.65 8.27 0.13
CA LEU A 80 9.12 7.21 -0.70
C LEU A 80 7.59 7.20 -0.61
N VAL A 81 6.95 6.77 -1.69
CA VAL A 81 5.54 6.35 -1.69
C VAL A 81 5.45 4.88 -2.01
N ALA A 82 4.42 4.23 -1.50
CA ALA A 82 4.15 2.82 -1.74
C ALA A 82 2.84 2.62 -2.48
N GLN A 83 2.83 1.60 -3.34
CA GLN A 83 1.66 1.15 -4.07
C GLN A 83 1.47 -0.35 -3.82
N PRO A 84 0.30 -0.77 -3.30
CA PRO A 84 0.08 -2.18 -3.00
C PRO A 84 -0.42 -2.96 -4.21
N ARG A 85 0.02 -4.21 -4.31
CA ARG A 85 -0.51 -5.25 -5.21
C ARG A 85 -0.74 -6.55 -4.45
N PHE A 86 -1.77 -7.28 -4.86
CA PHE A 86 -2.08 -8.64 -4.38
C PHE A 86 -2.27 -9.55 -5.60
N PRO A 87 -1.23 -10.25 -6.07
CA PRO A 87 -1.26 -11.01 -7.33
C PRO A 87 -2.36 -12.09 -7.40
N GLU A 88 -2.74 -12.64 -6.25
CA GLU A 88 -3.71 -13.74 -6.15
C GLU A 88 -5.07 -13.26 -5.64
N PHE A 89 -5.35 -11.96 -5.66
CA PHE A 89 -6.53 -11.40 -5.03
C PHE A 89 -7.84 -11.92 -5.64
N ASP A 90 -7.90 -12.03 -6.97
CA ASP A 90 -9.12 -12.46 -7.66
C ASP A 90 -9.43 -13.94 -7.41
N GLN A 91 -8.41 -14.77 -7.17
CA GLN A 91 -8.57 -16.17 -6.77
C GLN A 91 -8.87 -16.32 -5.27
N ASN A 92 -8.27 -15.47 -4.44
CA ASN A 92 -8.43 -15.50 -2.99
C ASN A 92 -8.41 -14.08 -2.41
N SER A 93 -9.60 -13.50 -2.22
CA SER A 93 -9.74 -12.15 -1.63
C SER A 93 -9.24 -12.06 -0.17
N GLN A 94 -9.09 -13.21 0.51
CA GLN A 94 -8.51 -13.28 1.86
C GLN A 94 -6.98 -13.31 1.85
N THR A 95 -6.31 -13.41 0.69
CA THR A 95 -4.84 -13.49 0.58
C THR A 95 -4.12 -12.39 1.36
N ALA A 96 -3.02 -12.74 2.03
CA ALA A 96 -2.08 -11.77 2.61
C ALA A 96 -0.79 -11.66 1.77
N ASN A 97 -0.74 -12.31 0.60
CA ASN A 97 0.38 -12.22 -0.34
C ASN A 97 0.43 -10.82 -0.98
N MET A 98 1.14 -9.93 -0.30
CA MET A 98 1.29 -8.53 -0.63
C MET A 98 2.63 -8.27 -1.30
N GLN A 99 2.59 -7.46 -2.35
CA GLN A 99 3.75 -6.79 -2.92
C GLN A 99 3.57 -5.28 -2.78
N LEU A 100 4.64 -4.56 -2.39
CA LEU A 100 4.67 -3.11 -2.43
C LEU A 100 5.68 -2.66 -3.47
N ASP A 101 5.20 -1.88 -4.44
CA ASP A 101 6.06 -1.08 -5.29
C ASP A 101 6.39 0.21 -4.59
N LEU A 102 7.68 0.49 -4.47
CA LEU A 102 8.16 1.71 -3.89
C LEU A 102 8.59 2.66 -5.01
N GLN A 103 8.23 3.92 -4.88
CA GLN A 103 8.73 4.98 -5.75
C GLN A 103 9.50 5.99 -4.90
N ALA A 104 10.74 6.28 -5.29
CA ALA A 104 11.53 7.34 -4.68
C ALA A 104 10.92 8.70 -4.99
N LYS A 105 10.93 9.59 -4.01
CA LYS A 105 10.60 11.01 -4.17
C LYS A 105 11.79 11.85 -3.76
N GLN A 106 12.09 12.87 -4.56
CA GLN A 106 13.25 13.75 -4.41
C GLN A 106 13.05 14.82 -3.32
N THR A 107 11.83 14.92 -2.77
CA THR A 107 11.48 15.83 -1.70
C THR A 107 10.59 15.14 -0.66
N ARG A 108 10.71 15.59 0.59
CA ARG A 108 9.82 15.15 1.68
C ARG A 108 8.36 15.47 1.37
N ILE A 109 7.47 14.49 1.50
CA ILE A 109 6.04 14.73 1.39
C ILE A 109 5.54 15.32 2.71
N GLN A 110 5.06 16.56 2.66
CA GLN A 110 4.39 17.22 3.79
C GLN A 110 2.92 16.77 3.87
N LEU A 111 2.51 16.27 5.03
CA LEU A 111 1.27 15.50 5.19
C LEU A 111 0.16 16.28 5.90
N ASP A 112 0.51 17.09 6.91
CA ASP A 112 -0.45 17.65 7.86
C ASP A 112 -1.34 18.74 7.23
N ASP A 113 -0.79 19.61 6.39
CA ASP A 113 -1.56 20.71 5.77
C ASP A 113 -2.51 20.25 4.66
N LYS A 114 -2.46 18.97 4.26
CA LYS A 114 -3.17 18.45 3.10
C LYS A 114 -4.27 17.44 3.44
N VAL A 115 -4.39 17.03 4.71
CA VAL A 115 -5.37 16.03 5.14
C VAL A 115 -6.79 16.58 4.95
N SER A 116 -7.51 16.00 4.00
CA SER A 116 -8.84 16.43 3.61
C SER A 116 -9.95 15.54 4.19
N ALA A 117 -9.60 14.34 4.63
CA ALA A 117 -10.49 13.41 5.31
C ALA A 117 -9.69 12.50 6.25
N THR A 118 -10.30 12.09 7.37
CA THR A 118 -9.73 11.11 8.30
C THR A 118 -10.73 9.99 8.55
N MET A 119 -10.24 8.75 8.60
CA MET A 119 -11.03 7.57 8.96
C MET A 119 -10.20 6.56 9.75
N CYS A 120 -10.88 5.63 10.43
CA CYS A 120 -10.26 4.59 11.25
C CYS A 120 -10.61 3.20 10.72
N VAL A 121 -9.62 2.31 10.71
CA VAL A 121 -9.78 0.91 10.29
C VAL A 121 -9.46 -0.02 11.46
N SER A 122 -10.31 -1.02 11.63
CA SER A 122 -10.18 -2.07 12.63
C SER A 122 -10.08 -3.45 11.99
N GLN A 123 -9.80 -4.44 12.81
CA GLN A 123 -9.83 -5.86 12.43
C GLN A 123 -11.22 -6.38 11.96
N ARG A 124 -12.31 -5.60 12.12
CA ARG A 124 -13.65 -5.94 11.60
C ARG A 124 -14.04 -5.14 10.35
N SER A 125 -13.27 -4.12 9.97
CA SER A 125 -13.60 -3.24 8.85
C SER A 125 -13.56 -3.98 7.51
N LEU A 126 -14.60 -3.87 6.70
CA LEU A 126 -14.66 -4.50 5.39
C LEU A 126 -13.79 -3.74 4.38
N PRO A 127 -12.80 -4.37 3.72
CA PRO A 127 -11.90 -3.66 2.81
C PRO A 127 -12.60 -2.94 1.66
N SER A 128 -13.67 -3.52 1.10
CA SER A 128 -14.46 -2.91 0.02
C SER A 128 -15.17 -1.63 0.46
N ALA A 129 -15.72 -1.61 1.68
CA ALA A 129 -16.40 -0.42 2.21
C ALA A 129 -15.41 0.73 2.46
N VAL A 130 -14.26 0.41 3.07
CA VAL A 130 -13.17 1.40 3.29
C VAL A 130 -12.62 1.88 1.95
N ALA A 131 -12.45 0.99 0.98
CA ALA A 131 -12.02 1.34 -0.38
C ALA A 131 -12.99 2.31 -1.07
N GLY A 132 -14.30 2.08 -0.93
CA GLY A 132 -15.33 2.99 -1.45
C GLY A 132 -15.24 4.38 -0.82
N ALA A 133 -15.02 4.47 0.50
CA ALA A 133 -14.81 5.74 1.18
C ALA A 133 -13.54 6.46 0.67
N ILE A 134 -12.42 5.74 0.55
CA ILE A 134 -11.17 6.29 -0.01
C ILE A 134 -11.38 6.80 -1.45
N ALA A 135 -12.04 6.01 -2.29
CA ALA A 135 -12.32 6.40 -3.68
C ALA A 135 -13.24 7.63 -3.77
N SER A 136 -14.28 7.72 -2.93
CA SER A 136 -15.15 8.90 -2.85
C SER A 136 -14.33 10.15 -2.53
N THR A 137 -13.45 10.07 -1.51
CA THR A 137 -12.59 11.20 -1.16
C THR A 137 -11.69 11.60 -2.33
N ALA A 138 -11.07 10.64 -3.02
CA ALA A 138 -10.23 10.94 -4.18
C ALA A 138 -10.99 11.67 -5.31
N ARG A 139 -12.23 11.24 -5.60
CA ARG A 139 -13.11 11.86 -6.62
C ARG A 139 -13.56 13.27 -6.27
N GLU A 140 -13.76 13.55 -4.99
CA GLU A 140 -14.12 14.89 -4.48
C GLU A 140 -12.96 15.90 -4.59
N GLY A 141 -11.82 15.51 -5.19
CA GLY A 141 -10.63 16.35 -5.24
C GLY A 141 -9.95 16.47 -3.88
N LYS A 142 -10.22 15.57 -2.93
CA LYS A 142 -9.51 15.50 -1.65
C LYS A 142 -8.20 14.76 -1.86
N HIS A 143 -7.09 15.50 -1.87
CA HIS A 143 -5.80 14.97 -2.32
C HIS A 143 -5.15 14.01 -1.32
N VAL A 144 -5.48 14.14 -0.02
CA VAL A 144 -4.92 13.30 1.05
C VAL A 144 -6.00 12.81 2.00
N THR A 145 -6.11 11.48 2.12
CA THR A 145 -6.99 10.82 3.09
C THR A 145 -6.15 10.09 4.14
N LYS A 146 -6.32 10.46 5.40
CA LYS A 146 -5.65 9.84 6.55
C LYS A 146 -6.45 8.63 7.03
N VAL A 147 -5.86 7.46 7.00
CA VAL A 147 -6.44 6.21 7.51
C VAL A 147 -5.62 5.74 8.71
N SER A 148 -6.23 5.72 9.89
CA SER A 148 -5.57 5.32 11.14
C SER A 148 -5.97 3.90 11.53
N CYS A 149 -5.02 3.06 11.93
CA CYS A 149 -5.31 1.71 12.37
C CYS A 149 -4.32 1.17 13.39
N MET A 150 -4.70 0.08 14.07
CA MET A 150 -3.90 -0.58 15.11
C MET A 150 -3.88 -2.09 14.92
N GLY A 151 -2.68 -2.66 14.98
CA GLY A 151 -2.46 -4.10 14.93
C GLY A 151 -2.44 -4.72 13.52
N PRO A 152 -1.92 -5.96 13.39
CA PRO A 152 -1.61 -6.56 12.09
C PRO A 152 -2.80 -6.72 11.14
N GLN A 153 -3.93 -7.19 11.65
CA GLN A 153 -5.13 -7.39 10.82
C GLN A 153 -5.71 -6.08 10.31
N ALA A 154 -5.71 -5.03 11.14
CA ALA A 154 -6.20 -3.73 10.72
C ALA A 154 -5.26 -3.12 9.67
N VAL A 155 -3.94 -3.26 9.83
CA VAL A 155 -2.94 -2.84 8.84
C VAL A 155 -3.14 -3.58 7.50
N LEU A 156 -3.28 -4.91 7.52
CA LEU A 156 -3.56 -5.67 6.29
C LEU A 156 -4.85 -5.21 5.61
N ARG A 157 -5.93 -5.01 6.38
CA ARG A 157 -7.21 -4.51 5.86
C ARG A 157 -7.07 -3.12 5.25
N THR A 158 -6.32 -2.21 5.88
CA THR A 158 -6.05 -0.88 5.33
C THR A 158 -5.33 -0.99 3.98
N VAL A 159 -4.27 -1.79 3.88
CA VAL A 159 -3.52 -1.94 2.63
C VAL A 159 -4.37 -2.56 1.51
N LYS A 160 -5.19 -3.57 1.83
CA LYS A 160 -6.18 -4.14 0.90
C LYS A 160 -7.21 -3.11 0.45
N SER A 161 -7.67 -2.25 1.36
CA SER A 161 -8.63 -1.19 1.05
C SER A 161 -8.04 -0.20 0.06
N ILE A 162 -6.76 0.19 0.24
CA ILE A 162 -6.05 1.05 -0.70
C ILE A 162 -5.91 0.34 -2.06
N PHE A 163 -5.53 -0.94 -2.09
CA PHE A 163 -5.46 -1.72 -3.33
C PHE A 163 -6.81 -1.77 -4.09
N LEU A 164 -7.92 -2.01 -3.38
CA LEU A 164 -9.26 -2.01 -3.97
C LEU A 164 -9.68 -0.62 -4.44
N ALA A 165 -9.36 0.42 -3.67
CA ALA A 165 -9.66 1.80 -4.05
C ALA A 165 -8.93 2.20 -5.34
N ARG A 166 -7.68 1.74 -5.53
CA ARG A 166 -6.95 1.90 -6.81
C ARG A 166 -7.72 1.28 -7.96
N ARG A 167 -8.28 0.07 -7.78
CA ARG A 167 -9.11 -0.58 -8.80
C ARG A 167 -10.40 0.18 -9.08
N PHE A 168 -11.06 0.71 -8.06
CA PHE A 168 -12.30 1.49 -8.23
C PHE A 168 -12.09 2.81 -8.97
N LEU A 169 -10.88 3.35 -8.96
CA LEU A 169 -10.51 4.64 -9.56
C LEU A 169 -9.92 4.51 -10.97
N GLN A 170 -9.79 3.29 -11.50
CA GLN A 170 -9.22 3.06 -12.84
C GLN A 170 -9.99 3.81 -13.93
N ASP A 171 -11.33 3.76 -13.86
CA ASP A 171 -12.21 4.43 -14.83
C ASP A 171 -12.22 5.96 -14.64
N ASP A 172 -11.81 6.46 -13.47
CA ASP A 172 -11.73 7.89 -13.17
C ASP A 172 -10.39 8.52 -13.60
N SER A 173 -9.49 7.74 -14.23
CA SER A 173 -8.12 8.17 -14.55
C SER A 173 -7.34 8.67 -13.32
N LEU A 174 -7.60 8.07 -12.16
CA LEU A 174 -6.92 8.34 -10.91
C LEU A 174 -6.19 7.09 -10.41
N ASP A 175 -5.05 7.30 -9.77
CA ASP A 175 -4.35 6.25 -9.03
C ASP A 175 -4.06 6.74 -7.60
N LEU A 176 -3.78 5.78 -6.71
CA LEU A 176 -3.44 6.03 -5.33
C LEU A 176 -2.04 5.51 -5.03
N SER A 177 -1.33 6.29 -4.25
CA SER A 177 -0.16 5.85 -3.51
C SER A 177 -0.35 6.18 -2.04
N PHE A 178 0.45 5.60 -1.15
CA PHE A 178 0.35 5.93 0.26
C PHE A 178 1.72 6.10 0.89
N VAL A 179 1.75 6.85 1.99
CA VAL A 179 2.89 6.90 2.90
C VAL A 179 2.47 6.52 4.32
N PRO A 180 3.19 5.61 4.99
CA PRO A 180 2.92 5.29 6.38
C PRO A 180 3.67 6.22 7.34
N GLN A 181 3.11 6.44 8.53
CA GLN A 181 3.71 7.18 9.63
C GLN A 181 3.26 6.57 10.97
N PHE A 182 4.15 6.52 11.95
CA PHE A 182 3.77 6.20 13.33
C PHE A 182 2.95 7.35 13.94
N SER A 183 2.03 6.99 14.83
CA SER A 183 1.35 7.95 15.70
C SER A 183 1.63 7.56 17.14
N ASP A 184 1.79 8.56 18.00
CA ASP A 184 1.88 8.33 19.43
C ASP A 184 0.56 7.73 19.93
N SER A 185 0.68 6.84 20.92
CA SER A 185 -0.46 6.24 21.60
C SER A 185 -0.14 6.04 23.07
N ASP A 186 -1.03 6.52 23.93
CA ASP A 186 -0.84 6.52 25.39
C ASP A 186 -1.00 5.11 26.01
N ASN A 187 -1.46 4.14 25.23
CA ASN A 187 -1.76 2.77 25.66
C ASN A 187 -0.65 1.77 25.32
N GLY A 188 0.50 2.24 24.80
CA GLY A 188 1.62 1.39 24.38
C GLY A 188 1.39 0.60 23.09
N LEU A 189 0.24 0.77 22.42
CA LEU A 189 -0.03 0.16 21.12
C LEU A 189 0.56 1.00 20.00
N THR A 190 1.14 0.34 19.00
CA THR A 190 1.58 1.06 17.80
C THR A 190 0.37 1.43 16.94
N VAL A 191 0.09 2.72 16.82
CA VAL A 191 -0.87 3.26 15.85
C VAL A 191 -0.13 3.56 14.55
N MET A 192 -0.69 3.09 13.43
CA MET A 192 -0.19 3.39 12.09
C MET A 192 -1.17 4.31 11.36
N ASN A 193 -0.64 5.44 10.87
CA ASN A 193 -1.35 6.35 9.99
C ASN A 193 -0.89 6.10 8.55
N PHE A 194 -1.85 5.90 7.66
CA PHE A 194 -1.64 5.84 6.21
C PHE A 194 -2.17 7.14 5.62
N TYR A 195 -1.31 7.89 4.95
CA TYR A 195 -1.73 9.05 4.16
C TYR A 195 -1.83 8.60 2.73
N VAL A 196 -3.07 8.42 2.27
CA VAL A 196 -3.38 7.99 0.91
C VAL A 196 -3.42 9.24 0.03
N LEU A 197 -2.60 9.25 -1.01
CA LEU A 197 -2.39 10.36 -1.93
C LEU A 197 -3.05 10.02 -3.26
N ALA A 198 -4.00 10.84 -3.69
CA ALA A 198 -4.59 10.75 -5.03
C ALA A 198 -3.74 11.51 -6.05
N HIS A 199 -3.51 10.90 -7.20
CA HIS A 199 -2.78 11.52 -8.30
C HIS A 199 -3.24 10.96 -9.64
N SER A 200 -3.00 11.68 -10.72
CA SER A 200 -3.11 11.11 -12.07
C SER A 200 -2.08 9.98 -12.23
N PRO A 201 -2.40 8.90 -12.95
CA PRO A 201 -1.45 7.84 -13.22
C PRO A 201 -0.26 8.41 -14.00
N ALA A 202 0.96 8.19 -13.50
CA ALA A 202 2.17 8.59 -14.19
C ALA A 202 2.29 7.77 -15.49
N GLY A 203 1.86 8.36 -16.61
CA GLY A 203 1.83 7.69 -17.91
C GLY A 203 0.71 8.10 -18.89
N ALA A 204 -0.22 8.99 -18.51
CA ALA A 204 -1.14 9.60 -19.48
C ALA A 204 -0.47 10.80 -20.15
N GLY A 205 0.27 10.56 -21.24
CA GLY A 205 0.47 11.60 -22.25
C GLY A 205 -0.89 12.03 -22.84
N PRO A 206 -0.96 13.16 -23.57
CA PRO A 206 -2.22 13.72 -24.09
C PRO A 206 -3.00 12.83 -25.09
N ASP A 207 -2.50 11.63 -25.43
CA ASP A 207 -3.07 10.71 -26.42
C ASP A 207 -3.64 9.40 -25.79
N ALA A 208 -4.32 9.49 -24.65
CA ALA A 208 -5.22 8.40 -24.25
C ALA A 208 -6.53 8.53 -25.03
N PRO A 209 -6.91 7.58 -25.91
CA PRO A 209 -8.20 7.64 -26.57
C PRO A 209 -9.32 7.58 -25.52
N PRO A 210 -10.43 8.32 -25.71
CA PRO A 210 -11.53 8.31 -24.76
C PRO A 210 -12.04 6.87 -24.61
N SER A 211 -11.95 6.34 -23.38
CA SER A 211 -12.56 5.08 -23.00
C SER A 211 -14.05 5.17 -23.32
N THR A 212 -14.45 4.44 -24.36
CA THR A 212 -15.85 4.30 -24.77
C THR A 212 -16.59 3.66 -23.60
N GLY A 213 -17.57 4.38 -23.05
CA GLY A 213 -18.26 4.04 -21.82
C GLY A 213 -18.79 2.60 -21.84
N ALA A 214 -18.28 1.78 -20.92
CA ALA A 214 -18.95 0.56 -20.54
C ALA A 214 -20.25 0.94 -19.83
N GLN A 215 -21.37 0.80 -20.55
CA GLN A 215 -22.70 0.88 -19.98
C GLN A 215 -22.82 -0.13 -18.84
N GLN A 216 -23.14 0.40 -17.65
CA GLN A 216 -23.56 -0.40 -16.51
C GLN A 216 -24.73 -1.29 -16.93
N PRO A 217 -24.80 -2.57 -16.50
CA PRO A 217 -26.00 -3.36 -16.71
C PRO A 217 -27.15 -2.71 -15.90
N VAL A 218 -28.12 -2.15 -16.63
CA VAL A 218 -29.40 -1.73 -16.08
C VAL A 218 -30.09 -2.97 -15.52
N VAL A 219 -30.20 -3.04 -14.19
CA VAL A 219 -31.14 -3.93 -13.51
C VAL A 219 -32.55 -3.46 -13.86
N THR A 220 -33.16 -4.11 -14.85
CA THR A 220 -34.59 -3.95 -15.14
C THR A 220 -35.38 -4.67 -14.06
N ASN A 221 -35.99 -3.91 -13.16
CA ASN A 221 -37.06 -4.42 -12.31
C ASN A 221 -38.24 -4.81 -13.21
N ALA A 222 -38.50 -6.11 -13.33
CA ALA A 222 -39.69 -6.64 -13.96
C ALA A 222 -40.94 -6.25 -13.13
N PRO A 223 -42.06 -5.88 -13.76
CA PRO A 223 -43.32 -5.65 -13.04
C PRO A 223 -43.90 -6.98 -12.56
N LEU A 224 -44.27 -7.05 -11.28
CA LEU A 224 -45.17 -8.06 -10.77
C LEU A 224 -46.60 -7.63 -11.13
N ASP A 225 -47.19 -8.25 -12.15
CA ASP A 225 -48.65 -8.21 -12.30
C ASP A 225 -49.18 -9.49 -12.93
N GLY A 226 -50.35 -9.91 -12.42
CA GLY A 226 -51.19 -10.94 -13.02
C GLY A 226 -51.46 -12.15 -12.14
N GLY A 227 -52.68 -12.25 -11.60
CA GLY A 227 -53.25 -13.56 -11.29
C GLY A 227 -54.34 -13.64 -10.23
N ALA A 228 -55.43 -12.88 -10.34
CA ALA A 228 -56.69 -13.28 -9.72
C ALA A 228 -57.28 -14.47 -10.50
N SER A 229 -57.46 -15.63 -9.85
CA SER A 229 -58.34 -16.68 -10.37
C SER A 229 -58.92 -17.53 -9.24
N THR A 230 -60.25 -17.43 -9.18
CA THR A 230 -61.31 -18.18 -8.51
C THR A 230 -61.03 -19.56 -7.88
N VAL A 231 -61.54 -19.71 -6.67
CA VAL A 231 -61.76 -20.96 -5.92
C VAL A 231 -63.07 -21.63 -6.38
N PRO A 232 -63.16 -22.96 -6.59
CA PRO A 232 -64.44 -23.66 -6.60
C PRO A 232 -64.79 -24.21 -5.21
N LYS A 233 -66.07 -24.03 -4.83
CA LYS A 233 -66.73 -24.66 -3.69
C LYS A 233 -66.76 -26.19 -3.87
N ALA A 234 -66.48 -26.91 -2.79
CA ALA A 234 -66.83 -28.32 -2.66
C ALA A 234 -68.29 -28.44 -2.17
N GLU A 235 -69.06 -29.28 -2.84
CA GLU A 235 -70.18 -30.04 -2.27
C GLU A 235 -69.65 -31.38 -1.75
#